data_AF-A0A644YK67-F1
#
_entry.id   AF-A0A644YK67-F1
#
_cell.length_a   1.000
_cell.length_b   1.000
_cell.length_c   1.000
_cell.angle_alpha   90.00
_cell.angle_beta   90.00
_cell.angle_gamma   90.00
#
_symmetry.space_group_name_H-M   'P 1'
#
loop_
_entity.id
_entity.type
_entity.pdbx_description
1 polymer ?
#
loop_
_entity_poly.entity_id
_entity_poly.type
_entity_poly.pdbx_seq_one_letter_code
_entity_poly.pdbx_strand_id
1 'polypeptide(L)'
;MELKGTMTEKNLKAAFTGESMARNRYTFYAEKAKQEGLDEIADLYERMAKNETIHAKLFYQHLNGGIPATAANLMESMKGEFGEWSSLYPGFAKTAREEGLSDVAELFEKIADIECNHEHAFLAALAKLSATSGKPAAAEAPETQPKTVTVNGYRCMFCGATYEKRPDVCSVCHAIGSFETASFQKEI
;
A
#
# COMPACT_ATOMS: atom_id res chain seq x y z
N MET A 1 -11.05 22.11 -23.09
CA MET A 1 -10.10 22.65 -22.08
C MET A 1 -9.36 21.48 -21.49
N GLU A 2 -8.03 21.59 -21.35
CA GLU A 2 -7.23 20.55 -20.69
C GLU A 2 -7.35 20.69 -19.17
N LEU A 3 -7.40 19.56 -18.46
CA LEU A 3 -7.49 19.55 -16.99
C LEU A 3 -6.16 19.97 -16.35
N LYS A 4 -5.04 19.60 -16.97
CA LYS A 4 -3.69 19.79 -16.44
C LYS A 4 -3.37 21.26 -16.19
N GLY A 5 -2.82 21.57 -15.03
CA GLY A 5 -2.42 22.91 -14.60
C GLY A 5 -3.57 23.78 -14.07
N THR A 6 -4.82 23.30 -14.11
CA THR A 6 -5.98 24.07 -13.63
C THR A 6 -6.14 23.98 -12.11
N MET A 7 -6.90 24.92 -11.53
CA MET A 7 -7.33 24.80 -10.12
C MET A 7 -8.24 23.59 -9.93
N THR A 8 -9.04 23.22 -10.94
CA THR A 8 -9.89 22.02 -10.90
C THR A 8 -9.06 20.74 -10.73
N GLU A 9 -7.89 20.62 -11.37
CA GLU A 9 -6.99 19.48 -11.15
C GLU A 9 -6.54 19.39 -9.69
N LYS A 10 -6.15 20.51 -9.09
CA LYS A 10 -5.76 20.58 -7.67
C LYS A 10 -6.92 20.19 -6.76
N ASN A 11 -8.12 20.69 -7.04
CA ASN A 11 -9.32 20.36 -6.30
C ASN A 11 -9.68 18.87 -6.41
N LEU A 12 -9.54 18.27 -7.60
CA LEU A 12 -9.77 16.83 -7.81
C LEU A 12 -8.75 15.98 -7.06
N LYS A 13 -7.47 16.36 -7.05
CA LYS A 13 -6.45 15.67 -6.24
C LYS A 13 -6.77 15.76 -4.75
N ALA A 14 -7.14 16.95 -4.26
CA ALA A 14 -7.53 17.15 -2.87
C ALA A 14 -8.78 16.33 -2.51
N ALA A 15 -9.78 16.29 -3.38
CA ALA A 15 -10.98 15.49 -3.19
C ALA A 15 -10.66 13.99 -3.17
N PHE A 16 -9.86 13.49 -4.12
CA PHE A 16 -9.41 12.09 -4.14
C PHE A 16 -8.68 11.70 -2.85
N THR A 17 -7.76 12.55 -2.36
CA THR A 17 -7.09 12.35 -1.07
C THR A 17 -8.08 12.34 0.09
N GLY A 18 -9.00 13.31 0.13
CA GLY A 18 -10.02 13.44 1.16
C GLY A 18 -10.93 12.21 1.27
N GLU A 19 -11.44 11.73 0.13
CA GLU A 19 -12.30 10.55 0.07
C GLU A 19 -11.54 9.26 0.43
N SER A 20 -10.28 9.14 0.00
CA SER A 20 -9.42 8.00 0.36
C SER A 20 -9.17 7.94 1.88
N MET A 21 -8.93 9.10 2.50
CA MET A 21 -8.80 9.21 3.95
C MET A 21 -10.14 8.94 4.67
N ALA A 22 -11.26 9.42 4.14
CA ALA A 22 -12.59 9.22 4.71
C ALA A 22 -12.97 7.73 4.73
N ARG A 23 -12.79 7.04 3.60
CA ARG A 23 -12.96 5.58 3.48
C ARG A 23 -12.24 4.84 4.61
N ASN A 24 -10.93 5.09 4.78
CA ASN A 24 -10.12 4.39 5.78
C ASN A 24 -10.58 4.69 7.21
N ARG A 25 -10.87 5.96 7.53
CA ARG A 25 -11.41 6.31 8.85
C ARG A 25 -12.73 5.61 9.13
N TYR A 26 -13.65 5.60 8.17
CA TYR A 26 -14.95 4.95 8.34
C TYR A 26 -14.82 3.45 8.50
N THR A 27 -13.89 2.77 7.82
CA THR A 27 -13.63 1.35 8.10
C THR A 27 -13.14 1.12 9.53
N PHE A 28 -12.25 1.97 10.03
CA PHE A 28 -11.76 1.86 11.42
C PHE A 28 -12.87 2.15 12.45
N TYR A 29 -13.75 3.10 12.15
CA TYR A 29 -14.89 3.43 13.01
C TYR A 29 -15.93 2.32 13.02
N ALA A 30 -16.15 1.65 11.88
CA ALA A 30 -17.01 0.48 11.82
C ALA A 30 -16.48 -0.65 12.73
N GLU A 31 -15.17 -0.94 12.67
CA GLU A 31 -14.54 -1.94 13.55
C GLU A 31 -14.71 -1.58 15.03
N LYS A 32 -14.49 -0.31 15.37
CA LYS A 32 -14.68 0.17 16.75
C LYS A 32 -16.14 0.03 17.20
N ALA A 33 -17.11 0.40 16.36
CA ALA A 33 -18.53 0.26 16.66
C ALA A 33 -18.93 -1.21 16.87
N LYS A 34 -18.38 -2.15 16.10
CA LYS A 34 -18.59 -3.61 16.32
C LYS A 34 -18.05 -4.08 17.66
N GLN A 35 -16.84 -3.62 18.04
CA GLN A 35 -16.27 -3.95 19.36
C GLN A 35 -17.13 -3.44 20.52
N GLU A 36 -17.90 -2.37 20.29
CA GLU A 36 -18.81 -1.78 21.26
C GLU A 36 -20.23 -2.37 21.21
N GLY A 37 -20.50 -3.33 20.31
CA GLY A 37 -21.82 -3.93 20.13
C GLY A 37 -22.85 -3.00 19.46
N LEU A 38 -22.38 -1.98 18.72
CA LEU A 38 -23.19 -0.97 18.04
C LEU A 38 -23.35 -1.32 16.56
N ASP A 39 -23.99 -2.46 16.27
CA ASP A 39 -24.04 -3.05 14.93
C ASP A 39 -24.66 -2.11 13.87
N GLU A 40 -25.73 -1.39 14.20
CA GLU A 40 -26.36 -0.45 13.25
C GLU A 40 -25.42 0.71 12.86
N ILE A 41 -24.58 1.17 13.79
CA ILE A 41 -23.59 2.23 13.56
C ILE A 41 -22.42 1.68 12.75
N ALA A 42 -21.98 0.44 13.03
CA ALA A 42 -20.97 -0.22 12.24
C ALA A 42 -21.42 -0.35 10.78
N ASP A 43 -22.64 -0.85 10.54
CA ASP A 43 -23.23 -1.00 9.21
C ASP A 43 -23.39 0.34 8.49
N LEU A 44 -23.68 1.42 9.23
CA LEU A 44 -23.68 2.77 8.66
C LEU A 44 -22.29 3.16 8.16
N TYR A 45 -21.26 3.03 8.99
CA TYR A 45 -19.90 3.39 8.61
C TYR A 45 -19.38 2.53 7.44
N GLU A 46 -19.66 1.23 7.41
CA GLU A 46 -19.27 0.37 6.28
C GLU A 46 -19.93 0.80 4.97
N ARG A 47 -21.22 1.15 5.00
CA ARG A 47 -21.92 1.67 3.82
C ARG A 47 -21.32 3.00 3.37
N MET A 48 -21.00 3.90 4.30
CA MET A 48 -20.37 5.17 3.94
C MET A 48 -18.97 4.96 3.38
N ALA A 49 -18.14 4.07 3.94
CA ALA A 49 -16.82 3.74 3.40
C ALA A 49 -16.89 3.19 1.96
N LYS A 50 -17.92 2.38 1.66
CA LYS A 50 -18.19 1.91 0.29
C LYS A 50 -18.55 3.07 -0.64
N ASN A 51 -19.34 4.04 -0.18
CA ASN A 51 -19.66 5.24 -0.96
C ASN A 51 -18.40 6.08 -1.25
N GLU A 52 -17.55 6.34 -0.24
CA GLU A 52 -16.33 7.14 -0.45
C GLU A 52 -15.33 6.45 -1.39
N THR A 53 -15.34 5.11 -1.44
CA THR A 53 -14.60 4.36 -2.45
C THR A 53 -15.08 4.71 -3.88
N ILE A 54 -16.39 4.86 -4.09
CA ILE A 54 -16.96 5.26 -5.37
C ILE A 54 -16.65 6.73 -5.68
N HIS A 55 -16.76 7.63 -4.69
CA HIS A 55 -16.41 9.04 -4.88
C HIS A 55 -14.93 9.21 -5.27
N ALA A 56 -14.02 8.57 -4.54
CA ALA A 56 -12.60 8.55 -4.87
C ALA A 56 -12.35 8.01 -6.29
N LYS A 57 -13.02 6.93 -6.68
CA LYS A 57 -12.91 6.37 -8.03
C LYS A 57 -13.35 7.37 -9.11
N LEU A 58 -14.45 8.09 -8.91
CA LEU A 58 -14.93 9.09 -9.87
C LEU A 58 -13.89 10.20 -10.06
N PHE A 59 -13.33 10.75 -8.98
CA PHE A 59 -12.30 11.78 -9.06
C PHE A 59 -11.00 11.26 -9.70
N TYR A 60 -10.58 10.05 -9.36
CA TYR A 60 -9.42 9.40 -9.98
C TYR A 60 -9.62 9.22 -11.49
N GLN A 61 -10.81 8.81 -11.94
CA GLN A 61 -11.11 8.67 -13.37
C GLN A 61 -11.05 10.02 -14.10
N HIS A 62 -11.51 11.11 -13.48
CA HIS A 62 -11.35 12.44 -14.06
C HIS A 62 -9.89 12.89 -14.17
N LEU A 63 -9.06 12.55 -13.18
CA LEU A 63 -7.64 12.88 -13.16
C LEU A 63 -6.85 12.11 -14.24
N ASN A 64 -7.21 10.85 -14.48
CA ASN A 64 -6.41 9.93 -15.30
C ASN A 64 -7.04 9.58 -16.66
N GLY A 65 -8.21 10.13 -16.98
CA GLY A 65 -8.95 9.78 -18.21
C GLY A 65 -9.55 8.36 -18.17
N GLY A 66 -9.83 7.85 -16.98
CA GLY A 66 -10.32 6.48 -16.74
C GLY A 66 -9.44 5.72 -15.75
N ILE A 67 -9.68 4.41 -15.64
CA ILE A 67 -8.76 3.49 -14.96
C ILE A 67 -7.83 2.91 -16.02
N PRO A 68 -6.50 3.07 -15.90
CA PRO A 68 -5.57 2.52 -16.88
C PRO A 68 -5.63 0.99 -16.97
N ALA A 69 -5.00 0.43 -18.00
CA ALA A 69 -4.91 -1.02 -18.18
C ALA A 69 -4.08 -1.68 -17.06
N THR A 70 -4.34 -2.94 -16.76
CA THR A 70 -3.70 -3.69 -15.67
C THR A 70 -2.17 -3.62 -15.71
N ALA A 71 -1.55 -3.75 -16.89
CA ALA A 71 -0.09 -3.66 -17.02
C ALA A 71 0.45 -2.27 -16.61
N ALA A 72 -0.25 -1.20 -16.95
CA ALA A 72 0.12 0.16 -16.55
C ALA A 72 -0.08 0.36 -15.05
N ASN A 73 -1.18 -0.15 -14.48
CA ASN A 73 -1.44 -0.09 -13.04
C ASN A 73 -0.36 -0.84 -12.24
N LEU A 74 0.04 -2.04 -12.68
CA LEU A 74 1.11 -2.81 -12.02
C LEU A 74 2.45 -2.07 -12.06
N MET A 75 2.77 -1.43 -13.18
CA MET A 75 3.99 -0.63 -13.31
C MET A 75 3.96 0.62 -12.42
N GLU A 76 2.82 1.30 -12.35
CA GLU A 76 2.64 2.47 -11.48
C GLU A 76 2.73 2.08 -10.01
N SER A 77 2.07 1.00 -9.61
CA SER A 77 2.14 0.45 -8.25
C SER A 77 3.59 0.12 -7.88
N MET A 78 4.30 -0.65 -8.70
CA MET A 78 5.72 -0.97 -8.48
C MET A 78 6.58 0.28 -8.26
N LYS A 79 6.41 1.32 -9.09
CA LYS A 79 7.14 2.59 -8.94
C LYS A 79 6.78 3.33 -7.65
N GLY A 80 5.50 3.31 -7.28
CA GLY A 80 5.02 3.87 -6.02
C GLY A 80 5.68 3.20 -4.83
N GLU A 81 5.58 1.87 -4.76
CA GLU A 81 6.20 1.06 -3.69
C GLU A 81 7.70 1.33 -3.62
N PHE A 82 8.42 1.33 -4.76
CA PHE A 82 9.85 1.66 -4.81
C PHE A 82 10.16 3.02 -4.20
N GLY A 83 9.41 4.06 -4.57
CA GLY A 83 9.59 5.39 -4.00
C GLY A 83 9.35 5.43 -2.49
N GLU A 84 8.37 4.66 -2.02
CA GLU A 84 8.02 4.55 -0.60
C GLU A 84 9.15 3.92 0.22
N TRP A 85 9.57 2.70 -0.11
CA TRP A 85 10.57 2.00 0.71
C TRP A 85 12.00 2.47 0.48
N SER A 86 12.38 2.91 -0.73
CA SER A 86 13.78 3.27 -1.02
C SER A 86 14.14 4.69 -0.58
N SER A 87 13.14 5.57 -0.39
CA SER A 87 13.39 6.99 -0.13
C SER A 87 12.44 7.61 0.89
N LEU A 88 11.12 7.49 0.68
CA LEU A 88 10.14 8.22 1.49
C LEU A 88 10.16 7.81 2.96
N TYR A 89 9.92 6.53 3.25
CA TYR A 89 9.86 6.03 4.61
C TYR A 89 11.22 6.06 5.33
N PRO A 90 12.36 5.76 4.69
CA PRO A 90 13.67 6.00 5.31
C PRO A 90 13.89 7.47 5.69
N GLY A 91 13.46 8.41 4.84
CA GLY A 91 13.50 9.84 5.14
C GLY A 91 12.63 10.21 6.34
N PHE A 92 11.40 9.70 6.39
CA PHE A 92 10.47 9.93 7.50
C PHE A 92 10.96 9.31 8.81
N ALA A 93 11.51 8.10 8.77
CA ALA A 93 12.11 7.45 9.93
C ALA A 93 13.26 8.28 10.50
N LYS A 94 14.14 8.81 9.64
CA LYS A 94 15.23 9.69 10.04
C LYS A 94 14.70 10.94 10.75
N THR A 95 13.74 11.65 10.16
CA THR A 95 13.13 12.84 10.78
C THR A 95 12.49 12.49 12.13
N ALA A 96 11.74 11.40 12.21
CA ALA A 96 11.14 10.95 13.47
C ALA A 96 12.19 10.65 14.55
N ARG A 97 13.34 10.05 14.20
CA ARG A 97 14.47 9.85 15.15
C ARG A 97 15.07 11.17 15.61
N GLU A 98 15.27 12.12 14.70
CA GLU A 98 15.79 13.47 15.01
C GLU A 98 14.85 14.24 15.96
N GLU A 99 13.54 14.01 15.86
CA GLU A 99 12.51 14.61 16.72
C GLU A 99 12.25 13.82 18.02
N GLY A 100 12.94 12.69 18.24
CA GLY A 100 12.79 11.84 19.43
C GLY A 100 11.58 10.90 19.41
N LEU A 101 10.87 10.77 18.28
CA LEU A 101 9.73 9.88 18.06
C LEU A 101 10.20 8.49 17.58
N SER A 102 10.93 7.79 18.43
CA SER A 102 11.62 6.54 18.06
C SER A 102 10.66 5.41 17.67
N ASP A 103 9.50 5.32 18.32
CA ASP A 103 8.45 4.33 18.00
C ASP A 103 7.84 4.55 16.61
N VAL A 104 7.63 5.82 16.23
CA VAL A 104 7.16 6.19 14.89
C VAL A 104 8.24 5.93 13.84
N ALA A 105 9.51 6.17 14.17
CA ALA A 105 10.62 5.85 13.27
C ALA A 105 10.70 4.35 12.98
N GLU A 106 10.63 3.51 14.02
CA GLU A 106 10.61 2.06 13.87
C GLU A 106 9.39 1.58 13.05
N LEU A 107 8.25 2.24 13.20
CA LEU A 107 7.07 1.94 12.38
C LEU A 107 7.34 2.23 10.90
N PHE A 108 7.92 3.39 10.56
CA PHE A 108 8.28 3.71 9.17
C PHE A 108 9.29 2.71 8.59
N GLU A 109 10.30 2.31 9.36
CA GLU A 109 11.29 1.30 8.93
C GLU A 109 10.61 -0.05 8.65
N LYS A 110 9.74 -0.51 9.56
CA LYS A 110 8.97 -1.75 9.38
C LYS A 110 8.03 -1.71 8.18
N ILE A 111 7.43 -0.55 7.90
CA ILE A 111 6.56 -0.35 6.72
C ILE A 111 7.41 -0.34 5.44
N ALA A 112 8.59 0.29 5.44
CA ALA A 112 9.50 0.23 4.30
C ALA A 112 9.85 -1.22 3.91
N ASP A 113 10.15 -2.08 4.88
CA ASP A 113 10.41 -3.51 4.63
C ASP A 113 9.21 -4.22 3.98
N ILE A 114 7.98 -3.81 4.33
CA ILE A 114 6.74 -4.34 3.76
C ILE A 114 6.56 -3.87 2.33
N GLU A 115 6.71 -2.57 2.05
CA GLU A 115 6.52 -2.01 0.71
C GLU A 115 7.57 -2.53 -0.28
N CYS A 116 8.79 -2.85 0.19
CA CYS A 116 9.78 -3.57 -0.62
C CYS A 116 9.23 -4.92 -1.12
N ASN A 117 8.47 -5.63 -0.29
CA ASN A 117 7.82 -6.87 -0.70
C ASN A 117 6.61 -6.66 -1.61
N HIS A 118 5.89 -5.55 -1.48
CA HIS A 118 4.83 -5.17 -2.42
C HIS A 118 5.39 -4.87 -3.82
N GLU A 119 6.50 -4.13 -3.93
CA GLU A 119 7.17 -3.88 -5.21
C GLU A 119 7.48 -5.20 -5.92
N HIS A 120 8.14 -6.14 -5.22
CA HIS A 120 8.49 -7.44 -5.79
C HIS A 120 7.27 -8.26 -6.21
N ALA A 121 6.17 -8.18 -5.46
CA ALA A 121 4.91 -8.84 -5.83
C ALA A 121 4.31 -8.26 -7.12
N PHE A 122 4.30 -6.93 -7.26
CA PHE A 122 3.83 -6.28 -8.49
C PHE A 122 4.74 -6.55 -9.68
N LEU A 123 6.06 -6.55 -9.49
CA LEU A 123 7.04 -6.91 -10.52
C LEU A 123 6.82 -8.34 -11.02
N ALA A 124 6.66 -9.30 -10.11
CA ALA A 124 6.37 -10.69 -10.46
C ALA A 124 5.05 -10.85 -11.23
N ALA A 125 4.01 -10.13 -10.81
CA ALA A 125 2.72 -10.12 -11.50
C ALA A 125 2.84 -9.52 -12.92
N LEU A 126 3.60 -8.44 -13.09
CA LEU A 126 3.85 -7.80 -14.39
C LEU A 126 4.64 -8.71 -15.33
N ALA A 127 5.67 -9.39 -14.82
CA ALA A 127 6.45 -10.36 -15.58
C ALA A 127 5.59 -11.52 -16.08
N LYS A 128 4.70 -12.06 -15.22
CA LYS A 128 3.75 -13.12 -15.59
C LYS A 128 2.75 -12.64 -16.66
N LEU A 129 2.24 -11.42 -16.54
CA LEU A 129 1.32 -10.83 -17.52
C LEU A 129 2.00 -10.63 -18.88
N SER A 130 3.28 -10.26 -18.88
CA SER A 130 4.08 -10.05 -20.10
C SER A 130 4.40 -11.37 -20.80
N ALA A 131 4.78 -12.39 -20.03
CA ALA A 131 5.03 -13.74 -20.56
C ALA A 131 3.80 -14.36 -21.24
N THR A 132 2.60 -14.13 -20.70
CA THR A 132 1.34 -14.64 -21.27
C THR A 132 0.88 -13.87 -22.52
N SER A 133 1.36 -12.65 -22.73
CA SER A 133 1.00 -11.79 -23.87
C SER A 133 2.04 -11.78 -24.99
N GLY A 134 3.14 -12.53 -24.86
CA GLY A 134 4.20 -12.62 -25.87
C GLY A 134 5.00 -11.32 -26.07
N LYS A 135 4.80 -10.31 -25.22
CA LYS A 135 5.57 -9.06 -25.21
C LYS A 135 6.56 -9.10 -24.05
N PRO A 136 7.86 -8.85 -24.25
CA PRO A 136 8.81 -8.80 -23.15
C PRO A 136 8.43 -7.66 -22.19
N ALA A 137 8.49 -7.93 -20.88
CA ALA A 137 8.39 -6.90 -19.87
C ALA A 137 9.63 -6.01 -19.98
N ALA A 138 9.49 -4.80 -20.51
CA ALA A 138 10.51 -3.78 -20.39
C ALA A 138 10.41 -3.19 -18.98
N ALA A 139 11.00 -3.88 -18.01
CA ALA A 139 11.28 -3.33 -16.70
C ALA A 139 12.81 -3.32 -16.56
N GLU A 140 13.42 -2.15 -16.78
CA GLU A 140 14.80 -1.93 -16.37
C GLU A 140 14.79 -1.83 -14.83
N ALA A 141 15.53 -2.73 -14.18
CA ALA A 141 15.73 -2.67 -12.74
C ALA A 141 16.51 -1.38 -12.41
N PRO A 142 16.15 -0.62 -11.36
CA PRO A 142 16.92 0.54 -10.91
C PRO A 142 18.38 0.18 -10.64
N GLU A 143 19.32 1.05 -11.05
CA GLU A 143 20.77 0.81 -10.95
C GLU A 143 21.31 0.64 -9.52
N THR A 144 20.54 1.03 -8.49
CA THR A 144 20.94 0.97 -7.08
C THR A 144 19.86 0.34 -6.22
N GLN A 145 19.54 -0.94 -6.46
CA GLN A 145 18.77 -1.71 -5.49
C GLN A 145 19.70 -2.34 -4.43
N PRO A 146 19.36 -2.27 -3.14
CA PRO A 146 20.03 -3.05 -2.10
C PRO A 146 19.96 -4.54 -2.46
N LYS A 147 21.01 -5.28 -2.12
CA LYS A 147 21.07 -6.71 -2.41
C LYS A 147 20.05 -7.42 -1.54
N THR A 148 19.16 -8.18 -2.16
CA THR A 148 18.16 -8.98 -1.46
C THR A 148 18.32 -10.46 -1.77
N VAL A 149 17.90 -11.31 -0.83
CA VAL A 149 17.68 -12.75 -1.04
C VAL A 149 16.21 -13.09 -0.88
N THR A 150 15.77 -14.07 -1.67
CA THR A 150 14.46 -14.68 -1.49
C THR A 150 14.50 -15.68 -0.34
N VAL A 151 13.62 -15.50 0.63
CA VAL A 151 13.48 -16.35 1.82
C VAL A 151 12.07 -16.94 1.89
N ASN A 152 11.95 -18.19 2.32
CA ASN A 152 10.66 -18.81 2.62
C ASN A 152 10.29 -18.58 4.08
N GLY A 153 9.05 -18.18 4.33
CA GLY A 153 8.52 -17.97 5.68
C GLY A 153 7.03 -17.66 5.67
N TYR A 154 6.65 -16.65 6.43
CA TYR A 154 5.26 -16.31 6.71
C TYR A 154 5.01 -14.83 6.48
N ARG A 155 3.83 -14.50 5.94
CA ARG A 155 3.32 -13.13 5.73
C ARG A 155 2.09 -12.91 6.59
N CYS A 156 2.05 -11.79 7.31
CA CYS A 156 0.84 -11.33 8.00
C CYS A 156 -0.23 -10.97 6.96
N MET A 157 -1.41 -11.57 7.08
CA MET A 157 -2.49 -11.39 6.10
C MET A 157 -3.14 -10.00 6.16
N PHE A 158 -2.90 -9.22 7.22
CA PHE A 158 -3.48 -7.89 7.42
C PHE A 158 -2.58 -6.76 6.93
N CYS A 159 -1.30 -6.78 7.31
CA CYS A 159 -0.39 -5.66 7.02
C CYS A 159 0.79 -6.05 6.12
N GLY A 160 0.93 -7.32 5.72
CA GLY A 160 2.01 -7.74 4.83
C GLY A 160 3.36 -8.00 5.48
N ALA A 161 3.53 -7.73 6.79
CA ALA A 161 4.78 -8.01 7.52
C ALA A 161 5.25 -9.47 7.36
N THR A 162 6.55 -9.67 7.12
CA THR A 162 7.14 -10.97 6.80
C THR A 162 8.03 -11.50 7.93
N TYR A 163 8.05 -12.81 8.11
CA TYR A 163 8.76 -13.49 9.19
C TYR A 163 9.32 -14.83 8.73
N GLU A 164 10.58 -15.14 9.05
CA GLU A 164 11.16 -16.47 8.77
C GLU A 164 10.50 -17.58 9.60
N LYS A 165 10.11 -17.27 10.84
CA LYS A 165 9.36 -18.16 11.74
C LYS A 165 8.01 -17.54 12.03
N ARG A 166 6.94 -18.34 11.97
CA ARG A 166 5.58 -17.88 12.27
C ARG A 166 5.49 -17.39 13.72
N PRO A 167 5.13 -16.11 13.96
CA PRO A 167 4.80 -15.64 15.30
C PRO A 167 3.32 -15.89 15.61
N ASP A 168 2.95 -15.78 16.90
CA ASP A 168 1.55 -15.81 17.34
C ASP A 168 0.86 -14.45 17.12
N VAL A 169 1.62 -13.35 17.26
CA VAL A 169 1.17 -11.97 17.13
C VAL A 169 2.07 -11.21 16.17
N CYS A 170 1.50 -10.46 15.22
CA CYS A 170 2.28 -9.63 14.30
C CYS A 170 2.90 -8.45 15.06
N SER A 171 4.21 -8.26 14.93
CA SER A 171 4.95 -7.15 15.56
C SER A 171 4.71 -5.77 14.95
N VAL A 172 3.93 -5.69 13.85
CA VAL A 172 3.61 -4.45 13.16
C VAL A 172 2.16 -4.03 13.44
N CYS A 173 1.19 -4.89 13.10
CA CYS A 173 -0.24 -4.57 13.24
C CYS A 173 -0.93 -5.23 14.45
N HIS A 174 -0.21 -6.04 15.24
CA HIS A 174 -0.73 -6.75 16.41
C HIS A 174 -1.88 -7.74 16.15
N ALA A 175 -2.12 -8.08 14.88
CA ALA A 175 -3.06 -9.15 14.54
C ALA A 175 -2.59 -10.51 15.09
N ILE A 176 -3.54 -11.28 15.62
CA ILE A 176 -3.30 -12.59 16.24
C ILE A 176 -3.54 -13.70 15.22
N GLY A 177 -2.62 -14.66 15.12
CA GLY A 177 -2.79 -15.94 14.43
C GLY A 177 -2.93 -15.91 12.90
N SER A 178 -2.94 -14.73 12.28
CA SER A 178 -3.35 -14.52 10.87
C SER A 178 -2.16 -14.42 9.92
N PHE A 179 -1.55 -15.57 9.63
CA PHE A 179 -0.35 -15.68 8.80
C PHE A 179 -0.52 -16.75 7.71
N GLU A 180 -0.06 -16.44 6.50
CA GLU A 180 0.03 -17.37 5.38
C GLU A 180 1.50 -17.68 5.05
N THR A 181 1.76 -18.83 4.44
CA THR A 181 3.09 -19.15 3.91
C THR A 181 3.41 -18.27 2.72
N ALA A 182 4.60 -17.68 2.68
CA ALA A 182 5.03 -16.81 1.59
C ALA A 182 6.53 -16.92 1.34
N SER A 183 6.95 -16.53 0.14
CA SER A 183 8.35 -16.21 -0.17
C SER A 183 8.48 -14.69 -0.29
N PHE A 184 9.50 -14.12 0.33
CA PHE A 184 9.68 -12.67 0.41
C PHE A 184 11.16 -12.28 0.27
N GLN A 185 11.42 -11.02 -0.09
CA GLN A 185 12.77 -10.49 -0.19
C GLN A 185 13.25 -9.97 1.16
N LYS A 186 14.49 -10.28 1.50
CA LYS A 186 15.19 -9.80 2.69
C LYS A 186 16.51 -9.17 2.26
N GLU A 187 16.79 -7.95 2.68
CA GLU A 187 18.09 -7.32 2.46
C GLU A 187 19.23 -8.10 3.14
N ILE A 188 20.41 -8.08 2.51
CA ILE A 188 21.65 -8.73 2.98
C ILE A 188 22.72 -7.71 3.29
#